data_AF-A0A496LBD8-F1
#
_entry.id   AF-A0A496LBD8-F1
#
_cell.length_a   1.000
_cell.length_b   1.000
_cell.length_c   1.000
_cell.angle_alpha   90.00
_cell.angle_beta   90.00
_cell.angle_gamma   90.00
#
_symmetry.space_group_name_H-M   'P 1'
#
loop_
_entity.id
_entity.type
_entity.pdbx_description
1 polymer ?
#
loop_
_entity_poly.entity_id
_entity_poly.type
_entity_poly.pdbx_seq_one_letter_code
_entity_poly.pdbx_strand_id
1 'polypeptide(L)'
;MSIILLIVGVSGSLLQAQDKYTTNQPSIKLTTGKESGKWQFNIYMDKADQATAWIDLNNNGTYDKGEEKIKFNVLYKPSITAKTITIYGKVTGFFCSYNTLTYIDVSKNNHLTSLFCDENKLTQLDVINNTKLKKLYCNGNNITTLKLPDNNELE
;
A
#
# COMPACT_ATOMS: atom_id res chain seq x y z
N MET A 1 -20.84 29.34 5.10
CA MET A 1 -21.89 28.86 4.17
C MET A 1 -21.95 27.35 4.33
N SER A 2 -22.97 26.89 5.05
CA SER A 2 -23.13 25.49 5.45
C SER A 2 -23.51 24.62 4.24
N ILE A 3 -22.87 23.46 4.10
CA ILE A 3 -23.43 22.36 3.30
C ILE A 3 -24.04 21.38 4.30
N ILE A 4 -25.36 21.36 4.29
CA ILE A 4 -26.23 20.47 5.05
C ILE A 4 -26.02 19.06 4.49
N LEU A 5 -25.51 18.15 5.31
CA LEU A 5 -25.46 16.73 5.01
C LEU A 5 -26.85 16.15 5.26
N LEU A 6 -27.60 15.91 4.18
CA LEU A 6 -28.89 15.21 4.25
C LEU A 6 -28.61 13.72 4.51
N ILE A 7 -28.71 13.29 5.76
CA ILE A 7 -28.70 11.87 6.12
C ILE A 7 -30.10 11.34 5.83
N VAL A 8 -30.26 10.62 4.71
CA VAL A 8 -31.45 9.80 4.45
C VAL A 8 -31.06 8.35 4.69
N GLY A 9 -31.88 7.67 5.48
CA GLY A 9 -31.52 6.50 6.28
C GLY A 9 -30.81 5.37 5.53
N VAL A 10 -29.73 4.90 6.14
CA VAL A 10 -29.12 3.62 5.82
C VAL A 10 -28.95 2.86 7.14
N SER A 11 -29.45 1.64 7.18
CA SER A 11 -29.45 0.71 8.31
C SER A 11 -28.07 0.61 8.95
N GLY A 12 -28.04 0.41 10.28
CA GLY A 12 -26.82 0.43 11.11
C GLY A 12 -25.70 -0.56 10.77
N SER A 13 -25.86 -1.38 9.72
CA SER A 13 -24.80 -2.22 9.14
C SER A 13 -23.91 -1.49 8.12
N LEU A 14 -24.37 -0.40 7.48
CA LEU A 14 -23.56 0.37 6.52
C LEU A 14 -22.65 1.42 7.18
N LEU A 15 -23.05 1.97 8.34
CA LEU A 15 -22.19 2.89 9.10
C LEU A 15 -20.90 2.20 9.59
N GLN A 16 -20.95 0.93 10.02
CA GLN A 16 -19.75 0.22 10.48
C GLN A 16 -18.75 -0.11 9.36
N ALA A 17 -19.20 -0.24 8.11
CA ALA A 17 -18.30 -0.47 6.98
C ALA A 17 -17.54 0.81 6.59
N GLN A 18 -18.17 1.98 6.71
CA GLN A 18 -17.58 3.25 6.28
C GLN A 18 -16.43 3.74 7.18
N ASP A 19 -16.49 3.42 8.49
CA ASP A 19 -15.43 3.75 9.44
C ASP A 19 -14.17 2.87 9.30
N LYS A 20 -14.31 1.68 8.69
CA LYS A 20 -13.17 0.77 8.47
C LYS A 20 -12.34 1.18 7.26
N TYR A 21 -13.00 1.54 6.15
CA TYR A 21 -12.36 1.78 4.86
C TYR A 21 -12.01 3.25 4.64
N THR A 22 -11.22 3.81 5.55
CA THR A 22 -10.79 5.21 5.47
C THR A 22 -9.50 5.36 4.68
N THR A 23 -9.36 6.49 3.98
CA THR A 23 -8.16 6.83 3.21
C THR A 23 -7.19 7.75 3.99
N ASN A 24 -7.61 8.24 5.16
CA ASN A 24 -6.82 9.10 6.04
C ASN A 24 -6.02 8.28 7.06
N GLN A 25 -5.19 7.37 6.57
CA GLN A 25 -4.29 6.54 7.37
C GLN A 25 -2.99 6.28 6.60
N PRO A 26 -1.94 5.72 7.25
CA PRO A 26 -0.73 5.34 6.55
C PRO A 26 -1.03 4.48 5.34
N SER A 27 -0.28 4.67 4.26
CA SER A 27 -0.57 4.01 3.00
C SER A 27 0.67 3.74 2.17
N ILE A 28 0.56 2.69 1.35
CA ILE A 28 1.53 2.32 0.32
C ILE A 28 0.78 2.26 -1.00
N LYS A 29 1.25 3.00 -2.01
CA LYS A 29 0.66 3.00 -3.35
C LYS A 29 1.61 2.36 -4.33
N LEU A 30 1.08 1.46 -5.16
CA LEU A 30 1.83 0.75 -6.19
C LEU A 30 1.26 1.09 -7.55
N THR A 31 2.13 1.32 -8.53
CA THR A 31 1.72 1.57 -9.92
C THR A 31 2.55 0.74 -10.87
N THR A 32 1.89 0.16 -11.88
CA THR A 32 2.52 -0.50 -13.03
C THR A 32 2.25 0.27 -14.32
N GLY A 33 3.06 0.03 -15.34
CA GLY A 33 2.85 0.54 -16.69
C GLY A 33 1.77 -0.22 -17.50
N LYS A 34 1.27 -1.36 -17.02
CA LYS A 34 0.28 -2.20 -17.73
C LYS A 34 -1.10 -2.12 -17.10
N GLU A 35 -2.16 -2.14 -17.90
CA GLU A 35 -3.56 -2.15 -17.43
C GLU A 35 -3.92 -3.41 -16.65
N SER A 36 -3.17 -4.48 -16.84
CA SER A 36 -3.24 -5.69 -16.03
C SER A 36 -1.84 -6.28 -15.87
N GLY A 37 -1.60 -6.92 -14.73
CA GLY A 37 -0.30 -7.49 -14.40
C GLY A 37 -0.44 -8.65 -13.43
N LYS A 38 0.59 -9.50 -13.39
CA LYS A 38 0.76 -10.41 -12.25
C LYS A 38 1.13 -9.51 -11.08
N TRP A 39 0.25 -9.44 -10.08
CA TRP A 39 0.52 -8.77 -8.82
C TRP A 39 0.81 -9.82 -7.77
N GLN A 40 1.91 -9.63 -7.05
CA GLN A 40 2.22 -10.42 -5.88
C GLN A 40 2.82 -9.54 -4.81
N PHE A 41 2.28 -9.61 -3.61
CA PHE A 41 2.83 -8.89 -2.48
C PHE A 41 2.53 -9.60 -1.16
N ASN A 42 3.34 -9.36 -0.15
CA ASN A 42 3.10 -9.77 1.22
C ASN A 42 3.14 -8.54 2.11
N ILE A 43 2.16 -8.44 3.01
CA ILE A 43 2.00 -7.34 3.95
C ILE A 43 2.23 -7.87 5.35
N TYR A 44 3.21 -7.28 6.03
CA TYR A 44 3.50 -7.50 7.43
C TYR A 44 3.08 -6.27 8.23
N MET A 45 2.31 -6.48 9.30
CA MET A 45 1.88 -5.45 10.23
C MET A 45 1.48 -6.07 11.57
N ASP A 46 1.42 -5.24 12.60
CA ASP A 46 1.03 -5.67 13.94
C ASP A 46 -0.43 -6.13 13.96
N LYS A 47 -0.73 -7.17 14.75
CA LYS A 47 -2.08 -7.75 14.84
C LYS A 47 -3.15 -6.71 15.22
N ALA A 48 -2.78 -5.72 16.03
CA ALA A 48 -3.66 -4.64 16.45
C ALA A 48 -4.06 -3.70 15.28
N ASP A 49 -3.19 -3.53 14.28
CA ASP A 49 -3.45 -2.64 13.14
C ASP A 49 -4.18 -3.34 11.97
N GLN A 50 -4.26 -4.68 11.98
CA GLN A 50 -4.93 -5.45 10.92
C GLN A 50 -6.44 -5.17 10.82
N ALA A 51 -7.08 -4.74 11.92
CA ALA A 51 -8.52 -4.53 11.96
C ALA A 51 -8.99 -3.34 11.09
N THR A 52 -8.13 -2.35 10.86
CA THR A 52 -8.44 -1.12 10.11
C THR A 52 -7.76 -1.07 8.74
N ALA A 53 -6.88 -2.03 8.45
CA ALA A 53 -6.22 -2.12 7.16
C ALA A 53 -7.21 -2.57 6.07
N TRP A 54 -7.00 -2.04 4.86
CA TRP A 54 -7.75 -2.41 3.65
C TRP A 54 -6.92 -2.16 2.39
N ILE A 55 -7.29 -2.79 1.28
CA ILE A 55 -6.63 -2.59 -0.02
C ILE A 55 -7.67 -2.06 -0.99
N ASP A 56 -7.38 -0.89 -1.53
CA ASP A 56 -8.07 -0.29 -2.66
C ASP A 56 -7.43 -0.84 -3.95
N LEU A 57 -8.10 -1.80 -4.57
CA LEU A 57 -7.61 -2.57 -5.71
C LEU A 57 -7.75 -1.82 -7.04
N ASN A 58 -8.40 -0.65 -7.05
CA ASN A 58 -8.53 0.20 -8.23
C ASN A 58 -8.10 1.67 -8.01
N ASN A 59 -7.66 1.99 -6.80
CA ASN A 59 -7.23 3.31 -6.36
C ASN A 59 -8.31 4.40 -6.54
N ASN A 60 -9.59 4.10 -6.29
CA ASN A 60 -10.69 5.07 -6.36
C ASN A 60 -11.02 5.74 -5.02
N GLY A 61 -10.40 5.30 -3.92
CA GLY A 61 -10.60 5.84 -2.57
C GLY A 61 -11.90 5.44 -1.91
N THR A 62 -12.63 4.47 -2.47
CA THR A 62 -13.91 3.95 -1.95
C THR A 62 -13.87 2.43 -1.91
N TYR A 63 -14.49 1.83 -0.89
CA TYR A 63 -14.58 0.38 -0.82
C TYR A 63 -15.49 -0.19 -1.92
N ASP A 64 -14.96 -1.12 -2.71
CA ASP A 64 -15.69 -1.87 -3.72
C ASP A 64 -15.83 -3.36 -3.36
N LYS A 65 -16.87 -3.99 -3.89
CA LYS A 65 -17.05 -5.44 -3.77
C LYS A 65 -15.87 -6.16 -4.43
N GLY A 66 -15.15 -6.97 -3.65
CA GLY A 66 -13.92 -7.66 -4.07
C GLY A 66 -12.69 -7.25 -3.25
N GLU A 67 -12.76 -6.13 -2.53
CA GLU A 67 -11.67 -5.58 -1.70
C GLU A 67 -11.65 -6.12 -0.26
N GLU A 68 -12.61 -6.96 0.11
CA GLU A 68 -12.78 -7.45 1.48
C GLU A 68 -11.69 -8.43 1.96
N LYS A 69 -10.74 -8.81 1.10
CA LYS A 69 -9.86 -9.97 1.31
C LYS A 69 -8.38 -9.61 1.37
N ILE A 70 -7.98 -8.87 2.41
CA ILE A 70 -6.54 -8.81 2.72
C ILE A 70 -6.10 -10.12 3.35
N LYS A 71 -4.96 -10.64 2.89
CA LYS A 71 -4.23 -11.68 3.59
C LYS A 71 -2.92 -11.09 4.10
N PHE A 72 -2.69 -11.17 5.40
CA PHE A 72 -1.45 -10.72 6.03
C PHE A 72 -0.48 -11.89 6.21
N ASN A 73 0.82 -11.60 6.19
CA ASN A 73 1.88 -12.58 6.44
C ASN A 73 1.87 -13.79 5.47
N VAL A 74 1.29 -13.62 4.29
CA VAL A 74 1.26 -14.62 3.21
C VAL A 74 1.36 -13.91 1.87
N LEU A 75 2.00 -14.56 0.90
CA LEU A 75 2.08 -14.05 -0.46
C LEU A 75 0.68 -13.99 -1.08
N TYR A 76 0.18 -12.78 -1.27
CA TYR A 76 -1.11 -12.49 -1.87
C TYR A 76 -0.94 -12.20 -3.36
N LYS A 77 -1.81 -12.82 -4.19
CA LYS A 77 -1.78 -12.71 -5.65
C LYS A 77 -3.17 -12.34 -6.18
N PRO A 78 -3.62 -11.08 -6.00
CA PRO A 78 -4.93 -10.65 -6.46
C PRO A 78 -5.00 -10.58 -7.99
N SER A 79 -6.21 -10.79 -8.51
CA SER A 79 -6.52 -10.42 -9.89
C SER A 79 -6.86 -8.92 -9.93
N ILE A 80 -5.94 -8.10 -10.42
CA ILE A 80 -6.11 -6.64 -10.51
C ILE A 80 -6.13 -6.24 -11.98
N THR A 81 -7.13 -5.44 -12.34
CA THR A 81 -7.32 -4.84 -13.67
C THR A 81 -7.04 -3.33 -13.70
N ALA A 82 -6.50 -2.79 -12.60
CA ALA A 82 -6.09 -1.41 -12.48
C ALA A 82 -4.57 -1.26 -12.58
N LYS A 83 -4.12 -0.09 -13.05
CA LYS A 83 -2.70 0.28 -13.08
C LYS A 83 -2.15 0.58 -11.69
N THR A 84 -3.01 1.06 -10.80
CA THR A 84 -2.64 1.54 -9.48
C THR A 84 -3.52 0.90 -8.42
N ILE A 85 -2.90 0.49 -7.32
CA ILE A 85 -3.59 0.07 -6.10
C ILE A 85 -3.02 0.84 -4.91
N THR A 86 -3.82 0.97 -3.85
CA THR A 86 -3.35 1.53 -2.58
C THR A 86 -3.68 0.59 -1.43
N ILE A 87 -2.67 0.34 -0.60
CA ILE A 87 -2.79 -0.41 0.65
C ILE A 87 -2.87 0.62 1.76
N TYR A 88 -3.92 0.56 2.57
CA TYR A 88 -4.13 1.41 3.72
C TYR A 88 -3.90 0.62 5.01
N GLY A 89 -3.12 1.19 5.93
CA GLY A 89 -2.78 0.59 7.23
C GLY A 89 -1.32 0.81 7.60
N LYS A 90 -0.99 0.61 8.88
CA LYS A 90 0.39 0.71 9.41
C LYS A 90 1.21 -0.52 9.01
N VAL A 91 1.72 -0.54 7.78
CA VAL A 91 2.55 -1.64 7.29
C VAL A 91 3.96 -1.50 7.86
N THR A 92 4.48 -2.57 8.49
CA THR A 92 5.84 -2.62 9.04
C THR A 92 6.80 -3.32 8.09
N GLY A 93 6.34 -4.30 7.32
CA GLY A 93 7.13 -4.94 6.28
C GLY A 93 6.33 -5.08 5.00
N PHE A 94 6.97 -4.82 3.87
CA PHE A 94 6.30 -4.90 2.58
C PHE A 94 7.16 -5.62 1.54
N PHE A 95 6.65 -6.72 1.02
CA PHE A 95 7.25 -7.46 -0.08
C PHE A 95 6.39 -7.24 -1.32
N CYS A 96 6.99 -6.76 -2.40
CA CYS A 96 6.36 -6.56 -3.71
C CYS A 96 7.34 -6.89 -4.84
N SER A 97 8.28 -7.78 -4.59
CA SER A 97 9.29 -8.19 -5.56
C SER A 97 8.69 -9.02 -6.69
N TYR A 98 9.39 -9.10 -7.82
CA TYR A 98 8.99 -9.89 -8.99
C TYR A 98 7.64 -9.46 -9.58
N ASN A 99 7.45 -8.16 -9.77
CA ASN A 99 6.29 -7.58 -10.44
C ASN A 99 6.75 -6.78 -11.67
N THR A 100 5.86 -5.93 -12.18
CA THR A 100 6.19 -4.96 -13.25
C THR A 100 5.88 -3.54 -12.80
N LEU A 101 6.15 -3.25 -11.51
CA LEU A 101 5.91 -1.93 -10.93
C LEU A 101 6.84 -0.91 -11.57
N THR A 102 6.28 0.22 -11.98
CA THR A 102 7.01 1.38 -12.47
C THR A 102 7.16 2.45 -11.39
N TYR A 103 6.31 2.42 -10.37
CA TYR A 103 6.36 3.34 -9.25
C TYR A 103 5.84 2.69 -7.96
N ILE A 104 6.45 3.07 -6.84
CA ILE A 104 6.03 2.74 -5.48
C ILE A 104 6.13 4.01 -4.64
N ASP A 105 5.06 4.34 -3.92
CA ASP A 105 5.02 5.44 -2.96
C ASP A 105 4.76 4.88 -1.57
N VAL A 106 5.77 5.03 -0.71
CA VAL A 106 5.74 4.65 0.71
C VAL A 106 5.89 5.87 1.62
N SER A 107 5.81 7.09 1.06
CA SER A 107 6.07 8.34 1.78
C SER A 107 5.09 8.59 2.93
N LYS A 108 3.88 8.01 2.83
CA LYS A 108 2.84 8.08 3.86
C LYS A 108 2.89 6.96 4.89
N ASN A 109 3.89 6.07 4.83
CA ASN A 109 4.00 4.94 5.74
C ASN A 109 5.37 4.88 6.44
N ASN A 110 5.61 5.83 7.33
CA ASN A 110 6.82 5.97 8.15
C ASN A 110 7.04 4.85 9.19
N HIS A 111 6.16 3.84 9.22
CA HIS A 111 6.26 2.65 10.06
C HIS A 111 7.06 1.50 9.42
N LEU A 112 7.39 1.60 8.13
CA LEU A 112 8.17 0.56 7.44
C LEU A 112 9.54 0.33 8.10
N THR A 113 9.82 -0.93 8.39
CA THR A 113 11.12 -1.44 8.85
C THR A 113 11.77 -2.32 7.78
N SER A 114 11.02 -2.87 6.83
CA SER A 114 11.57 -3.65 5.71
C SER A 114 10.78 -3.43 4.42
N LEU A 115 11.49 -3.17 3.32
CA LEU A 115 10.93 -3.03 1.98
C LEU A 115 11.70 -3.93 1.00
N PHE A 116 10.99 -4.87 0.39
CA PHE A 116 11.48 -5.72 -0.69
C PHE A 116 10.71 -5.36 -1.96
N CYS A 117 11.39 -4.70 -2.88
CA CYS A 117 10.84 -4.23 -4.16
C CYS A 117 11.74 -4.58 -5.34
N ASP A 118 12.62 -5.56 -5.15
CA ASP A 118 13.51 -6.08 -6.18
C ASP A 118 12.76 -6.69 -7.37
N GLU A 119 13.43 -6.80 -8.51
CA GLU A 119 12.89 -7.40 -9.73
C GLU A 119 11.59 -6.73 -10.20
N ASN A 120 11.66 -5.41 -10.36
CA ASN A 120 10.57 -4.56 -10.85
C ASN A 120 11.06 -3.72 -12.04
N LYS A 121 10.40 -2.58 -12.31
CA LYS A 121 10.76 -1.61 -13.35
C LYS A 121 10.79 -0.18 -12.81
N LEU A 122 11.08 -0.03 -11.51
CA LEU A 122 11.17 1.28 -10.85
C LEU A 122 12.31 2.08 -11.47
N THR A 123 12.06 3.34 -11.81
CA THR A 123 13.09 4.29 -12.28
C THR A 123 13.60 5.22 -11.19
N GLN A 124 12.83 5.33 -10.12
CA GLN A 124 13.14 6.10 -8.92
C GLN A 124 12.61 5.37 -7.70
N LEU A 125 13.29 5.53 -6.57
CA LEU A 125 12.83 5.08 -5.27
C LEU A 125 13.17 6.15 -4.23
N ASP A 126 12.14 6.70 -3.59
CA ASP A 126 12.26 7.69 -2.53
C ASP A 126 11.72 7.09 -1.23
N VAL A 127 12.63 6.84 -0.29
CA VAL A 127 12.32 6.30 1.04
C VAL A 127 12.85 7.23 2.14
N ILE A 128 13.08 8.50 1.83
CA ILE A 128 13.71 9.46 2.75
C ILE A 128 12.93 9.64 4.07
N ASN A 129 11.59 9.52 4.01
CA ASN A 129 10.70 9.67 5.16
C ASN A 129 10.53 8.37 5.96
N ASN A 130 11.06 7.24 5.48
CA ASN A 130 10.94 5.94 6.14
C ASN A 130 12.11 5.75 7.12
N THR A 131 12.24 6.64 8.11
CA THR A 131 13.37 6.69 9.05
C THR A 131 13.52 5.45 9.94
N LYS A 132 12.53 4.57 9.97
CA LYS A 132 12.57 3.26 10.66
C LYS A 132 13.03 2.10 9.77
N LEU A 133 13.27 2.34 8.49
CA LEU A 133 13.58 1.31 7.50
C LEU A 133 14.96 0.72 7.77
N LYS A 134 15.02 -0.57 8.09
CA LYS A 134 16.26 -1.29 8.41
C LYS A 134 16.74 -2.20 7.28
N LYS A 135 15.85 -2.56 6.36
CA LYS A 135 16.17 -3.48 5.25
C LYS A 135 15.56 -2.96 3.97
N LEU A 136 16.39 -2.75 2.95
CA LEU A 136 15.94 -2.34 1.62
C LEU A 136 16.53 -3.22 0.52
N TYR A 137 15.67 -3.95 -0.16
CA TYR A 137 16.02 -4.72 -1.35
C TYR A 137 15.35 -4.09 -2.57
N CYS A 138 16.15 -3.53 -3.48
CA CYS A 138 15.66 -2.84 -4.68
C CYS A 138 16.46 -3.19 -5.95
N ASN A 139 17.29 -4.25 -5.90
CA ASN A 139 18.02 -4.78 -7.06
C ASN A 139 17.08 -5.21 -8.20
N GLY A 140 17.60 -5.34 -9.43
CA GLY A 140 16.77 -5.75 -10.58
C GLY A 140 15.72 -4.72 -11.00
N ASN A 141 15.93 -3.44 -10.64
CA ASN A 141 15.16 -2.28 -11.12
C ASN A 141 15.99 -1.42 -12.07
N ASN A 142 15.38 -0.37 -12.63
CA ASN A 142 16.02 0.63 -13.47
C ASN A 142 16.25 1.95 -12.71
N ILE A 143 16.55 1.87 -11.40
CA ILE A 143 16.61 3.04 -10.52
C ILE A 143 17.79 3.93 -10.91
N THR A 144 17.49 5.18 -11.28
CA THR A 144 18.48 6.23 -11.55
C THR A 144 18.56 7.25 -10.42
N THR A 145 17.52 7.31 -9.58
CA THR A 145 17.44 8.18 -8.39
C THR A 145 16.99 7.36 -7.20
N LEU A 146 17.87 7.22 -6.20
CA LEU A 146 17.59 6.57 -4.93
C LEU A 146 17.78 7.58 -3.80
N LYS A 147 16.72 7.87 -3.04
CA LYS A 147 16.81 8.70 -1.84
C LYS A 147 16.59 7.83 -0.60
N LEU A 148 17.59 7.80 0.26
CA LEU A 148 17.60 6.99 1.47
C LEU A 148 17.27 7.85 2.69
N PRO A 149 16.66 7.29 3.75
CA PRO A 149 16.52 7.98 5.01
C PRO A 149 17.89 8.18 5.65
N ASP A 150 17.99 9.20 6.49
CA ASP A 150 19.08 9.30 7.46
C ASP A 150 18.86 8.26 8.56
N ASN A 151 19.31 7.03 8.31
CA ASN A 151 19.17 5.90 9.24
C ASN A 151 20.44 5.02 9.23
N ASN A 152 21.16 5.04 10.35
CA ASN A 152 22.38 4.26 10.55
C ASN A 152 22.14 2.74 10.70
N GLU A 153 20.88 2.30 10.83
CA GLU A 153 20.51 0.89 10.90
C GLU A 153 20.08 0.30 9.55
N LEU A 154 20.13 1.07 8.45
CA LEU A 154 19.73 0.59 7.14
C LEU A 154 20.79 -0.36 6.54
N GLU A 155 20.38 -1.61 6.36
CA GLU A 155 21.10 -2.68 5.65
C GLU A 155 20.63 -2.81 4.18
#